data_AF-A0A963QPE0-F1
#
_entry.id   AF-A0A963QPE0-F1
#
_cell.length_a   1.000
_cell.length_b   1.000
_cell.length_c   1.000
_cell.angle_alpha   90.00
_cell.angle_beta   90.00
_cell.angle_gamma   90.00
#
_symmetry.space_group_name_H-M   'P 1'
#
loop_
_entity.id
_entity.type
_entity.pdbx_description
1 polymer ?
#
loop_
_entity_poly.entity_id
_entity_poly.type
_entity_poly.pdbx_seq_one_letter_code
_entity_poly.pdbx_strand_id
1 'polypeptide(L)'
;MSFWRKISPTGAARDFVTEFRRPNPYRWRIVLVSLVATVSLFSLMVPEGAEGPPPRPEVTYITTFAADRTDAEIIASNIENQKRKDAIIAERKARDERIRDIYRTLGKVSGMDVEKIEREAAADKAADEARREAAREAGDRASAVE
;
A
#
# COMPACT_ATOMS: atom_id res chain seq x y z
N MET A 1 -8.84 56.93 32.62
CA MET A 1 -9.05 56.05 31.45
C MET A 1 -10.45 56.25 30.85
N SER A 2 -10.64 57.24 29.97
CA SER A 2 -11.95 57.60 29.39
C SER A 2 -12.06 57.30 27.87
N PHE A 3 -10.93 56.92 27.25
CA PHE A 3 -10.83 56.73 25.80
C PHE A 3 -11.64 55.51 25.31
N TRP A 4 -11.56 54.39 26.02
CA TRP A 4 -12.25 53.14 25.69
C TRP A 4 -13.78 53.21 25.76
N ARG A 5 -14.34 54.16 26.52
CA ARG A 5 -15.80 54.36 26.60
C ARG A 5 -16.39 55.05 25.37
N LYS A 6 -15.55 55.72 24.56
CA LYS A 6 -15.97 56.39 23.31
C LYS A 6 -15.86 55.47 22.08
N ILE A 7 -15.15 54.35 22.21
CA ILE A 7 -14.97 53.39 21.12
C ILE A 7 -16.04 52.31 21.29
N SER A 8 -17.22 52.55 20.72
CA SER A 8 -18.27 51.53 20.64
C SER A 8 -18.31 50.94 19.21
N PRO A 9 -18.27 49.61 19.04
CA PRO A 9 -18.31 48.98 17.71
C PRO A 9 -19.59 49.35 16.94
N THR A 10 -20.70 49.45 17.65
CA THR A 10 -22.01 49.83 17.12
C THR A 10 -22.05 51.32 16.71
N GLY A 11 -21.42 52.21 17.49
CA GLY A 11 -21.28 53.61 17.15
C GLY A 11 -20.41 53.80 15.90
N ALA A 12 -19.26 53.13 15.83
CA ALA A 12 -18.36 53.20 14.68
C ALA A 12 -19.03 52.73 13.37
N ALA A 13 -19.81 51.64 13.42
CA ALA A 13 -20.57 51.17 12.26
C ALA A 13 -21.66 52.17 11.83
N ARG A 14 -22.35 52.80 12.79
CA ARG A 14 -23.38 53.81 12.52
C ARG A 14 -22.79 55.09 11.93
N ASP A 15 -21.64 55.52 12.43
CA ASP A 15 -20.89 56.67 11.94
C ASP A 15 -20.40 56.42 10.51
N PHE A 16 -19.87 55.22 10.24
CA PHE A 16 -19.48 54.80 8.89
C PHE A 16 -20.65 54.82 7.90
N VAL A 17 -21.81 54.24 8.26
CA VAL A 17 -23.00 54.24 7.39
C VAL A 17 -23.49 55.66 7.13
N THR A 18 -23.44 56.52 8.14
CA THR A 18 -23.84 57.93 8.02
C THR A 18 -22.92 58.67 7.04
N GLU A 19 -21.60 58.50 7.16
CA GLU A 19 -20.62 59.12 6.27
C GLU A 19 -20.72 58.57 4.84
N PHE A 20 -20.91 57.25 4.70
CA PHE A 20 -21.01 56.59 3.40
C PHE A 20 -22.27 57.00 2.62
N ARG A 21 -23.37 57.33 3.33
CA ARG A 21 -24.62 57.82 2.72
C ARG A 21 -24.57 59.29 2.31
N ARG A 22 -23.56 60.05 2.74
CA ARG A 22 -23.42 61.45 2.28
C ARG A 22 -23.18 61.50 0.76
N PRO A 23 -23.69 62.53 0.07
CA PRO A 23 -23.48 62.68 -1.37
C PRO A 23 -22.02 63.05 -1.66
N ASN A 24 -21.16 62.03 -1.77
CA ASN A 24 -19.76 62.17 -2.16
C ASN A 24 -19.56 61.60 -3.59
N PRO A 25 -19.04 62.38 -4.55
CA PRO A 25 -18.82 61.92 -5.92
C PRO A 25 -17.79 60.78 -6.02
N TYR A 26 -16.93 60.59 -5.03
CA TYR A 26 -15.86 59.60 -5.04
C TYR A 26 -16.21 58.29 -4.32
N ARG A 27 -17.40 58.16 -3.73
CA ARG A 27 -17.79 56.99 -2.91
C ARG A 27 -17.54 55.64 -3.59
N TRP A 28 -17.92 55.52 -4.86
CA TRP A 28 -17.76 54.29 -5.63
C TRP A 28 -16.32 54.03 -6.06
N ARG A 29 -15.52 55.10 -6.26
CA ARG A 29 -14.10 54.96 -6.59
C ARG A 29 -13.31 54.45 -5.40
N ILE A 30 -13.60 54.96 -4.20
CA ILE A 30 -12.97 54.48 -2.96
C ILE A 30 -13.31 53.01 -2.74
N VAL A 31 -14.59 52.63 -2.87
CA VAL A 31 -15.02 51.22 -2.76
C VAL A 31 -14.31 50.35 -3.79
N LEU A 32 -14.22 50.78 -5.04
CA LEU A 32 -13.54 50.04 -6.11
C LEU A 32 -12.06 49.84 -5.77
N VAL A 33 -11.34 50.88 -5.38
CA VAL A 33 -9.91 50.81 -5.05
C VAL A 33 -9.67 49.90 -3.85
N SER A 34 -10.48 50.03 -2.79
CA SER A 34 -10.38 49.15 -1.63
C SER A 34 -10.65 47.69 -1.99
N LEU A 35 -11.68 47.43 -2.81
CA LEU A 35 -12.01 46.08 -3.27
C LEU A 35 -10.86 45.50 -4.11
N VAL A 36 -10.32 46.27 -5.05
CA VAL A 36 -9.18 45.86 -5.89
C VAL A 36 -7.98 45.53 -5.00
N ALA A 37 -7.60 46.40 -4.07
CA ALA A 37 -6.48 46.16 -3.17
C ALA A 37 -6.66 44.87 -2.34
N THR A 38 -7.86 44.63 -1.82
CA THR A 38 -8.17 43.41 -1.06
C THR A 38 -8.11 42.17 -1.95
N VAL A 39 -8.80 42.18 -3.09
CA VAL A 39 -8.83 41.03 -4.02
C VAL A 39 -7.44 40.72 -4.57
N SER A 40 -6.65 41.74 -4.93
CA SER A 40 -5.27 41.56 -5.39
C SER A 40 -4.37 40.93 -4.33
N LEU A 41 -4.54 41.29 -3.05
CA LEU A 41 -3.78 40.66 -1.98
C LEU A 41 -4.16 39.19 -1.81
N PHE A 42 -5.46 38.88 -1.78
CA PHE A 42 -5.95 37.51 -1.63
C PHE A 42 -5.70 36.64 -2.86
N SER A 43 -5.63 37.22 -4.07
CA SER A 43 -5.32 36.45 -5.29
C SER A 43 -3.91 35.86 -5.27
N LEU A 44 -2.96 36.51 -4.58
CA LEU A 44 -1.61 35.98 -4.39
C LEU A 44 -1.55 34.79 -3.43
N MET A 45 -2.60 34.60 -2.62
CA MET A 45 -2.70 33.50 -1.66
C MET A 45 -3.49 32.31 -2.22
N VAL A 46 -3.92 32.36 -3.49
CA VAL A 46 -4.55 31.20 -4.14
C VAL A 46 -3.48 30.12 -4.28
N PRO A 47 -3.58 29.00 -3.54
CA PRO A 47 -2.59 27.95 -3.67
C PRO A 47 -2.65 27.37 -5.08
N GLU A 48 -1.49 27.16 -5.70
CA GLU A 48 -1.39 26.25 -6.84
C GLU A 48 -1.88 24.88 -6.34
N GLY A 49 -2.92 24.35 -6.98
CA GLY A 49 -3.62 23.17 -6.51
C GLY A 49 -2.63 22.05 -6.19
N ALA A 50 -2.71 21.51 -4.97
CA ALA A 50 -1.98 20.30 -4.64
C ALA A 50 -2.34 19.26 -5.71
N GLU A 51 -1.34 18.76 -6.44
CA GLU A 51 -1.53 17.64 -7.34
C GLU A 51 -2.20 16.53 -6.54
N GLY A 52 -3.47 16.23 -6.87
CA GLY A 52 -4.18 15.13 -6.26
C GLY A 52 -3.39 13.84 -6.46
N PRO A 53 -3.60 12.81 -5.61
CA PRO A 53 -2.97 11.53 -5.83
C PRO A 53 -3.26 11.08 -7.27
N PRO A 54 -2.26 10.50 -7.97
CA PRO A 54 -2.39 10.18 -9.38
C PRO A 54 -3.61 9.27 -9.63
N PRO A 55 -4.30 9.42 -10.76
CA PRO A 55 -5.41 8.54 -11.10
C PRO A 55 -4.95 7.08 -11.08
N ARG A 56 -5.82 6.18 -10.62
CA ARG A 56 -5.51 4.75 -10.57
C ARG A 56 -5.21 4.26 -12.00
N PRO A 57 -4.19 3.42 -12.20
CA PRO A 57 -3.87 2.90 -13.51
C PRO A 57 -5.00 2.02 -14.04
N GLU A 58 -5.29 2.13 -15.33
CA GLU A 58 -6.21 1.24 -16.03
C GLU A 58 -5.56 -0.13 -16.25
N VAL A 59 -6.11 -1.18 -15.65
CA VAL A 59 -5.61 -2.55 -15.81
C VAL A 59 -6.31 -3.20 -17.00
N THR A 60 -5.57 -3.38 -18.10
CA THR A 60 -6.04 -4.18 -19.24
C THR A 60 -5.60 -5.63 -19.06
N TYR A 61 -6.56 -6.54 -18.88
CA TYR A 61 -6.29 -7.97 -18.82
C TYR A 61 -6.20 -8.54 -20.23
N ILE A 62 -5.07 -9.20 -20.54
CA ILE A 62 -4.89 -9.97 -21.77
C ILE A 62 -5.07 -11.44 -21.41
N THR A 63 -6.19 -12.05 -21.81
CA THR A 63 -6.47 -13.46 -21.52
C THR A 63 -6.02 -14.34 -22.68
N THR A 64 -5.37 -15.46 -22.37
CA THR A 64 -5.00 -16.50 -23.35
C THR A 64 -6.09 -17.53 -23.61
N PHE A 65 -7.16 -17.50 -22.81
CA PHE A 65 -8.30 -18.40 -22.95
C PHE A 65 -9.43 -17.72 -23.73
N ALA A 66 -10.21 -18.53 -24.44
CA ALA A 66 -11.41 -18.08 -25.13
C ALA A 66 -12.45 -17.55 -24.13
N ALA A 67 -13.15 -16.47 -24.49
CA ALA A 67 -14.10 -15.80 -23.62
C ALA A 67 -15.39 -16.61 -23.38
N ASP A 68 -15.70 -17.53 -24.29
CA ASP A 68 -16.88 -18.41 -24.31
C ASP A 68 -16.59 -19.81 -23.75
N ARG A 69 -15.40 -20.02 -23.18
CA ARG A 69 -15.01 -21.31 -22.59
C ARG A 69 -15.96 -21.69 -21.45
N THR A 70 -16.46 -22.92 -21.51
CA THR A 70 -17.38 -23.45 -20.52
C THR A 70 -16.65 -23.96 -19.27
N ASP A 71 -17.36 -23.99 -18.13
CA ASP A 71 -16.84 -24.56 -16.88
C ASP A 71 -16.41 -26.03 -17.04
N ALA A 72 -17.14 -26.81 -17.86
CA ALA A 72 -16.80 -28.19 -18.15
C ALA A 72 -15.42 -28.32 -18.83
N GLU A 73 -15.13 -27.45 -19.79
CA GLU A 73 -13.83 -27.41 -20.48
C GLU A 73 -12.70 -26.90 -19.56
N ILE A 74 -13.01 -26.01 -18.61
CA ILE A 74 -12.07 -25.56 -17.58
C ILE A 74 -11.70 -26.74 -16.68
N ILE A 75 -12.70 -27.45 -16.17
CA ILE A 75 -12.50 -28.60 -15.27
C ILE A 75 -11.70 -29.70 -15.99
N ALA A 76 -12.07 -30.05 -17.22
CA ALA A 76 -11.38 -31.07 -17.99
C ALA A 76 -9.88 -30.75 -18.19
N SER A 77 -9.57 -29.51 -18.58
CA SER A 77 -8.19 -29.06 -18.75
C SER A 77 -7.42 -29.00 -17.45
N ASN A 78 -8.06 -28.61 -16.35
CA ASN A 78 -7.43 -28.61 -15.04
C ASN A 78 -7.07 -30.04 -14.59
N ILE A 79 -7.97 -30.99 -14.77
CA ILE A 79 -7.71 -32.41 -14.45
C ILE A 79 -6.53 -32.94 -15.28
N GLU A 80 -6.50 -32.66 -16.58
CA GLU A 80 -5.39 -33.07 -17.45
C GLU A 80 -4.06 -32.45 -17.01
N ASN A 81 -4.08 -31.14 -16.71
CA ASN A 81 -2.90 -30.44 -16.22
C ASN A 81 -2.43 -30.99 -14.86
N GLN A 82 -3.33 -31.37 -13.96
CA GLN A 82 -2.96 -32.00 -12.69
C GLN A 82 -2.31 -33.35 -12.91
N LYS A 83 -2.89 -34.22 -13.75
CA LYS A 83 -2.26 -35.51 -14.09
C LYS A 83 -0.83 -35.34 -14.63
N ARG A 84 -0.62 -34.34 -15.50
CA ARG A 84 0.70 -34.03 -16.05
C ARG A 84 1.67 -33.54 -14.97
N LYS A 85 1.23 -32.64 -14.09
CA LYS A 85 2.01 -32.15 -12.96
C LYS A 85 2.40 -33.28 -12.01
N ASP A 86 1.44 -34.11 -11.65
CA ASP A 86 1.64 -35.24 -10.74
C ASP A 86 2.65 -36.23 -11.32
N ALA A 87 2.57 -36.53 -12.62
CA ALA A 87 3.54 -37.38 -13.30
C ALA A 87 4.97 -36.80 -13.26
N ILE A 88 5.12 -35.50 -13.54
CA ILE A 88 6.41 -34.81 -13.50
C ILE A 88 6.96 -34.79 -12.06
N ILE A 89 6.12 -34.55 -11.07
CA ILE A 89 6.51 -34.54 -9.65
C ILE A 89 6.97 -35.93 -9.23
N ALA A 90 6.24 -36.99 -9.62
CA ALA A 90 6.61 -38.37 -9.33
C ALA A 90 7.97 -38.74 -9.96
N GLU A 91 8.19 -38.36 -11.22
CA GLU A 91 9.47 -38.59 -11.90
C GLU A 91 10.62 -37.84 -11.22
N ARG A 92 10.42 -36.56 -10.88
CA ARG A 92 11.41 -35.76 -10.17
C ARG A 92 11.75 -36.35 -8.81
N LYS A 93 10.75 -36.76 -8.04
CA LYS A 93 10.95 -37.41 -6.74
C LYS A 93 11.77 -38.68 -6.88
N ALA A 94 11.44 -39.55 -7.85
CA ALA A 94 12.20 -40.76 -8.11
C ALA A 94 13.65 -40.46 -8.56
N ARG A 95 13.85 -39.40 -9.33
CA ARG A 95 15.20 -38.94 -9.71
C ARG A 95 15.98 -38.41 -8.50
N ASP A 96 15.37 -37.59 -7.67
CA ASP A 96 16.01 -36.99 -6.50
C ASP A 96 16.37 -38.05 -5.45
N GLU A 97 15.52 -39.07 -5.27
CA GLU A 97 15.81 -40.24 -4.43
C GLU A 97 17.02 -41.01 -4.97
N ARG A 98 17.09 -41.28 -6.28
CA ARG A 98 18.25 -41.93 -6.89
C ARG A 98 19.53 -41.10 -6.74
N ILE A 99 19.45 -39.79 -6.97
CA ILE A 99 20.60 -38.89 -6.81
C ILE A 99 21.09 -38.91 -5.37
N ARG A 100 20.18 -38.84 -4.39
CA ARG A 100 20.53 -38.92 -2.97
C ARG A 100 21.23 -40.23 -2.63
N ASP A 101 20.74 -41.35 -3.15
CA ASP A 101 21.33 -42.67 -2.90
C ASP A 101 22.74 -42.79 -3.52
N ILE A 102 22.94 -42.26 -4.72
CA ILE A 102 24.26 -42.18 -5.36
C ILE A 102 25.23 -41.37 -4.49
N TYR A 103 24.83 -40.18 -4.03
CA TYR A 103 25.69 -39.34 -3.18
C TYR A 103 25.96 -39.96 -1.80
N ARG A 104 24.97 -40.63 -1.20
CA ARG A 104 25.15 -41.39 0.05
C ARG A 104 26.20 -42.48 -0.15
N THR A 105 26.10 -43.24 -1.25
CA THR A 105 27.05 -44.30 -1.58
C THR A 105 28.45 -43.74 -1.82
N LEU A 106 28.56 -42.65 -2.59
CA LEU A 106 29.83 -41.99 -2.84
C LEU A 106 30.48 -41.50 -1.54
N GLY A 107 29.71 -40.90 -0.63
CA GLY A 107 30.18 -40.47 0.67
C GLY A 107 30.76 -41.61 1.49
N LYS A 108 30.05 -42.74 1.55
CA LYS A 108 30.52 -43.96 2.23
C LYS A 108 31.83 -44.48 1.64
N VAL A 109 31.92 -44.55 0.31
CA VAL A 109 33.14 -45.03 -0.38
C VAL A 109 34.31 -44.07 -0.19
N SER A 110 34.07 -42.76 -0.09
CA SER A 110 35.10 -41.75 0.22
C SER A 110 35.56 -41.73 1.68
N GLY A 111 34.96 -42.56 2.55
CA GLY A 111 35.31 -42.62 3.98
C GLY A 111 34.59 -41.60 4.87
N MET A 112 33.52 -40.95 4.40
CA MET A 112 32.67 -40.11 5.24
C MET A 112 31.65 -40.94 6.05
N ASP A 113 31.40 -40.55 7.30
CA ASP A 113 30.33 -41.08 8.15
C ASP A 113 28.99 -40.40 7.81
N VAL A 114 28.32 -40.92 6.79
CA VAL A 114 27.09 -40.34 6.25
C VAL A 114 25.94 -40.46 7.26
N GLU A 115 25.91 -41.53 8.04
CA GLU A 115 24.90 -41.75 9.10
C GLU A 115 24.98 -40.70 10.21
N LYS A 116 26.19 -40.33 10.64
CA LYS A 116 26.38 -39.23 11.60
C LYS A 116 25.91 -37.90 11.00
N ILE A 117 26.31 -37.60 9.77
CA ILE A 117 25.92 -36.36 9.07
C ILE A 117 24.39 -36.26 8.93
N GLU A 118 23.72 -37.35 8.55
CA GLU A 118 22.25 -37.36 8.42
C GLU A 118 21.54 -37.14 9.76
N ARG A 119 22.06 -37.71 10.86
CA ARG A 119 21.50 -37.49 12.21
C ARG A 119 21.67 -36.05 12.68
N GLU A 120 22.85 -35.48 12.52
CA GLU A 120 23.13 -34.09 12.87
C GLU A 120 22.24 -33.14 12.05
N ALA A 121 22.15 -33.35 10.74
CA ALA A 121 21.29 -32.56 9.86
C ALA A 121 19.79 -32.67 10.21
N ALA A 122 19.33 -33.83 10.68
CA ALA A 122 17.94 -34.00 11.14
C ALA A 122 17.67 -33.24 12.44
N ALA A 123 18.62 -33.28 13.39
CA ALA A 123 18.52 -32.53 14.64
C ALA A 123 18.52 -31.02 14.41
N ASP A 124 19.40 -30.53 13.52
CA ASP A 124 19.48 -29.12 13.16
C ASP A 124 18.19 -28.64 12.49
N LYS A 125 17.63 -29.42 11.55
CA LYS A 125 16.35 -29.09 10.91
C LYS A 125 15.20 -29.01 11.91
N ALA A 126 15.09 -29.97 12.82
CA ALA A 126 14.05 -29.96 13.85
C ALA A 126 14.17 -28.74 14.77
N ALA A 127 15.41 -28.38 15.15
CA ALA A 127 15.66 -27.19 15.96
C ALA A 127 15.31 -25.89 15.22
N ASP A 128 15.61 -25.81 13.92
CA ASP A 128 15.28 -24.65 13.10
C ASP A 128 13.78 -24.52 12.80
N GLU A 129 13.09 -25.64 12.60
CA GLU A 129 11.63 -25.67 12.47
C GLU A 129 10.96 -25.20 13.76
N ALA A 130 11.36 -25.73 14.93
CA ALA A 130 10.86 -25.29 16.22
C ALA A 130 11.13 -23.79 16.49
N ARG A 131 12.31 -23.28 16.11
CA ARG A 131 12.63 -21.85 16.21
C ARG A 131 11.73 -21.00 15.31
N ARG A 132 11.46 -21.45 14.08
CA ARG A 132 10.59 -20.75 13.12
C ARG A 132 9.14 -20.75 13.58
N GLU A 133 8.65 -21.85 14.14
CA GLU A 133 7.31 -21.94 14.70
C GLU A 133 7.16 -21.03 15.92
N ALA A 134 8.10 -21.06 16.87
CA ALA A 134 8.10 -20.16 18.01
C ALA A 134 8.13 -18.68 17.60
N ALA A 135 8.88 -18.33 16.54
CA ALA A 135 8.91 -16.97 15.99
C ALA A 135 7.58 -16.57 15.33
N ARG A 136 6.91 -17.48 14.62
CA ARG A 136 5.56 -17.24 14.07
C ARG A 136 4.54 -17.03 15.17
N GLU A 137 4.52 -17.91 16.17
CA GLU A 137 3.60 -17.78 17.31
C GLU A 137 3.83 -16.50 18.12
N ALA A 138 5.09 -16.08 18.29
CA ALA A 138 5.40 -14.83 18.97
C ALA A 138 4.93 -13.60 18.15
N GLY A 139 5.08 -13.63 16.82
CA GLY A 139 4.58 -12.59 15.93
C GLY A 139 3.04 -12.52 15.88
N ASP A 140 2.38 -13.68 15.87
CA ASP A 140 0.91 -13.78 15.89
C ASP A 140 0.34 -13.31 17.24
N ARG A 141 1.05 -13.57 18.36
CA ARG A 141 0.66 -13.03 19.68
C ARG A 141 0.90 -11.53 19.80
N ALA A 142 1.96 -10.98 19.20
CA ALA A 142 2.24 -9.55 19.23
C ALA A 142 1.20 -8.74 18.42
N SER A 143 0.74 -9.29 17.30
CA SER A 143 -0.30 -8.66 16.45
C SER A 143 -1.73 -8.81 16.97
N ALA A 144 -1.98 -9.71 17.92
CA ALA A 144 -3.29 -9.88 18.57
C ALA A 144 -3.50 -8.98 19.80
N VAL A 145 -2.46 -8.27 20.25
CA VAL A 145 -2.48 -7.38 21.43
C VAL A 145 -2.56 -5.89 21.04
N GLU A 146 -2.47 -5.59 19.73
CA GLU A 146 -2.64 -4.26 19.13
C GLU A 146 -4.07 -4.08 18.60
#